data_AF-A0A9E7A2W6-F1
#
_entry.id   AF-A0A9E7A2W6-F1
#
_cell.length_a   1.000
_cell.length_b   1.000
_cell.length_c   1.000
_cell.angle_alpha   90.00
_cell.angle_beta   90.00
_cell.angle_gamma   90.00
#
_symmetry.space_group_name_H-M   'P 1'
#
loop_
_entity.id
_entity.type
_entity.pdbx_description
1 polymer ?
#
loop_
_entity_poly.entity_id
_entity_poly.type
_entity_poly.pdbx_seq_one_letter_code
_entity_poly.pdbx_strand_id
1 'polypeptide(L)' 'MMLTHKGWFGVCPVYIGGLDSPAPLIHQRHWLFLPLFILSEHIFAAIIYLKSWQDPEWEPSWPLRVTGTIEPRKAP' A
#
# COMPACT_ATOMS: atom_id res chain seq x y z
N MET A 1 -3.70 -15.05 -1.88
CA MET A 1 -2.51 -14.30 -1.39
C MET A 1 -2.69 -14.04 0.10
N MET A 2 -1.63 -14.16 0.91
CA MET A 2 -1.69 -14.03 2.38
C MET A 2 -1.23 -12.63 2.82
N LEU A 3 -2.01 -11.96 3.66
CA LEU A 3 -1.62 -10.70 4.31
C LEU A 3 -0.71 -11.02 5.49
N THR A 4 0.47 -10.42 5.53
CA THR A 4 1.52 -10.77 6.51
C THR A 4 1.94 -9.60 7.39
N HIS A 5 1.69 -8.37 6.95
CA HIS A 5 2.14 -7.17 7.64
C HIS A 5 1.00 -6.15 7.77
N LYS A 6 1.14 -5.26 8.75
CA LYS A 6 0.27 -4.10 8.93
C LYS A 6 1.10 -2.83 8.79
N GLY A 7 0.59 -1.86 8.06
CA GLY A 7 1.31 -0.63 7.75
C GLY A 7 0.40 0.55 7.46
N TRP A 8 0.96 1.54 6.79
CA TRP A 8 0.29 2.72 6.27
C TRP A 8 0.60 2.88 4.78
N PHE A 9 -0.45 3.18 4.02
CA PHE A 9 -0.37 3.64 2.64
C PHE A 9 -0.84 5.10 2.63
N GLY A 10 0.12 6.03 2.58
CA GLY A 10 -0.17 7.45 2.82
C GLY A 10 -0.79 7.65 4.20
N VAL A 11 -2.04 8.10 4.23
CA VAL A 11 -2.81 8.34 5.47
C VAL A 11 -3.71 7.16 5.85
N CYS A 12 -3.81 6.13 5.02
CA CYS A 12 -4.68 4.99 5.24
C CYS A 12 -3.95 3.85 5.97
N PRO A 13 -4.47 3.35 7.11
CA PRO A 13 -3.95 2.15 7.72
C PRO A 13 -4.33 0.92 6.88
N VAL A 14 -3.34 0.13 6.50
CA VAL A 14 -3.46 -1.01 5.58
C VAL A 14 -2.87 -2.30 6.14
N TYR A 15 -3.30 -3.42 5.58
CA TYR A 15 -2.61 -4.70 5.59
C TYR A 15 -1.82 -4.85 4.30
N ILE A 16 -0.65 -5.48 4.40
CA ILE A 16 0.30 -5.65 3.32
C ILE A 16 0.62 -7.15 3.18
N GLY A 17 0.57 -7.67 1.97
CA GLY A 17 0.95 -9.05 1.62
C GLY A 17 2.04 -9.06 0.54
N GLY A 18 2.94 -10.03 0.59
CA GLY A 18 4.05 -10.13 -0.36
C GLY A 18 4.93 -8.88 -0.37
N LEU A 19 5.45 -8.48 0.81
CA LEU A 19 6.20 -7.22 0.98
C LEU A 19 7.40 -7.10 0.04
N ASP A 20 8.07 -8.22 -0.26
CA ASP A 20 9.25 -8.29 -1.15
C ASP A 20 8.87 -8.46 -2.64
N SER A 21 7.58 -8.43 -2.96
CA SER A 21 7.09 -8.44 -4.34
C SER A 21 7.30 -7.08 -5.00
N PRO A 22 7.57 -7.01 -6.32
CA PRO A 22 7.55 -5.74 -7.05
C PRO A 22 6.19 -5.02 -6.98
N ALA A 23 5.11 -5.78 -6.75
CA ALA A 23 3.78 -5.25 -6.49
C ALA A 23 3.23 -5.90 -5.20
N PRO A 24 3.50 -5.32 -4.02
CA PRO A 24 2.94 -5.83 -2.78
C PRO A 24 1.42 -5.64 -2.77
N LEU A 25 0.70 -6.63 -2.24
CA LEU A 25 -0.74 -6.54 -2.06
C LEU A 25 -1.05 -5.58 -0.92
N ILE A 26 -1.84 -4.54 -1.17
CA ILE A 26 -2.28 -3.59 -0.15
C ILE A 26 -3.78 -3.69 0.00
N HIS A 27 -4.26 -3.79 1.24
CA HIS A 27 -5.68 -3.82 1.54
C HIS A 27 -5.99 -2.95 2.76
N GLN A 28 -7.08 -2.19 2.74
CA GLN A 28 -7.51 -1.40 3.90
C GLN A 28 -7.76 -2.31 5.12
N ARG A 29 -7.38 -1.84 6.32
CA ARG A 29 -7.60 -2.64 7.53
C ARG A 29 -9.07 -2.82 7.90
N HIS A 30 -9.89 -1.85 7.51
CA HIS A 30 -11.31 -1.78 7.82
C HIS A 30 -12.03 -1.01 6.71
N TRP A 31 -13.29 -1.33 6.46
CA TRP A 31 -14.09 -0.70 5.40
C TRP A 31 -14.27 0.81 5.60
N LEU A 32 -14.28 1.30 6.85
CA LEU A 32 -14.30 2.74 7.16
C LEU A 32 -13.11 3.51 6.58
N PHE A 33 -11.98 2.84 6.31
CA PHE A 33 -10.79 3.49 5.76
C PHE A 33 -10.79 3.51 4.23
N LEU A 34 -11.82 3.00 3.56
CA LEU A 34 -11.92 3.02 2.10
C LEU A 34 -11.77 4.44 1.51
N PRO A 35 -12.38 5.51 2.06
CA PRO A 35 -12.17 6.86 1.53
C PRO A 35 -10.71 7.32 1.63
N LEU A 36 -10.03 7.01 2.75
CA LEU A 36 -8.60 7.33 2.94
C LEU A 36 -7.71 6.53 2.00
N PHE A 37 -8.09 5.27 1.72
CA PHE A 37 -7.42 4.39 0.78
C PHE A 37 -7.49 4.98 -0.64
N ILE A 38 -8.71 5.29 -1.11
CA ILE A 38 -8.97 5.90 -2.42
C ILE A 38 -8.20 7.23 -2.55
N LEU A 39 -8.24 8.08 -1.52
CA LEU A 39 -7.52 9.34 -1.51
C LEU A 39 -6.00 9.13 -1.69
N SER A 40 -5.42 8.19 -0.93
CA SER A 40 -3.98 7.89 -1.02
C SER A 40 -3.61 7.30 -2.39
N GLU A 41 -4.47 6.47 -2.96
CA GLU A 41 -4.29 5.89 -4.30
C GLU A 41 -4.32 6.95 -5.40
N HIS A 42 -5.28 7.88 -5.33
CA HIS A 42 -5.40 8.97 -6.32
C HIS A 42 -4.22 9.94 -6.24
N ILE A 43 -3.76 10.27 -5.03
CA ILE A 43 -2.55 11.10 -4.85
C ILE A 43 -1.34 10.41 -5.44
N PHE A 44 -1.16 9.11 -5.16
CA PHE A 44 -0.07 8.32 -5.73
C PHE A 44 -0.13 8.30 -7.26
N ALA A 45 -1.29 7.99 -7.85
CA ALA A 45 -1.49 7.96 -9.29
C ALA A 45 -1.20 9.32 -9.94
N ALA A 46 -1.66 10.43 -9.33
CA ALA A 46 -1.39 11.77 -9.82
C ALA A 46 0.11 12.11 -9.78
N ILE A 47 0.82 11.73 -8.71
CA ILE A 47 2.26 11.96 -8.59
C ILE A 47 3.03 11.15 -9.64
N ILE A 48 2.70 9.86 -9.81
CA ILE A 48 3.32 9.04 -10.85
C ILE A 48 3.08 9.66 -12.22
N TYR A 49 1.84 10.02 -12.53
CA TYR A 49 1.49 10.60 -13.82
C TYR A 49 2.32 11.85 -14.13
N LEU A 50 2.43 12.77 -13.15
CA LEU A 50 3.24 13.98 -13.31
C LEU A 50 4.73 13.68 -13.46
N LYS A 51 5.26 12.71 -12.70
CA LYS A 51 6.68 12.34 -12.74
C LYS A 51 7.07 11.60 -14.01
N SER A 52 6.28 10.61 -14.41
CA SER A 52 6.47 9.87 -15.67
C SER A 52 6.34 10.78 -16.90
N TRP A 53 5.61 11.90 -16.79
CA TRP A 53 5.58 12.89 -17.86
C TRP A 53 6.86 13.73 -17.95
N GLN A 54 7.48 14.06 -16.81
CA GLN A 54 8.72 14.85 -16.76
C GLN A 54 9.96 14.02 -17.08
N ASP A 55 9.98 12.76 -16.64
CA ASP A 55 11.10 11.85 -16.78
C ASP A 55 10.57 10.44 -17.10
N PRO A 56 10.61 10.03 -18.39
CA PRO A 56 10.14 8.72 -18.81
C PRO A 56 10.98 7.54 -18.28
N GLU A 57 12.22 7.79 -17.83
CA GLU A 57 13.09 6.74 -17.27
C GLU A 57 12.92 6.60 -15.74
N TRP A 58 12.12 7.46 -15.12
CA TRP A 58 11.85 7.39 -13.68
C TRP A 58 11.04 6.15 -13.31
N GLU A 59 11.55 5.38 -12.35
CA GLU A 59 10.88 4.18 -11.83
C GLU A 59 9.90 4.53 -10.69
N PRO A 60 8.59 4.25 -10.86
CA PRO A 60 7.60 4.55 -9.84
C PRO A 60 7.80 3.77 -8.55
N SER A 61 7.96 4.49 -7.45
CA SER A 61 7.99 3.90 -6.11
C SER A 61 7.17 4.76 -5.13
N TRP A 62 6.53 4.09 -4.16
CA TRP A 62 5.80 4.76 -3.08
C TRP A 62 6.25 4.23 -1.73
N PRO A 63 6.58 5.11 -0.77
CA PRO A 63 6.96 4.66 0.56
C PRO A 63 5.76 4.00 1.26
N LEU A 64 5.88 2.69 1.52
CA LEU A 64 4.98 1.96 2.40
C LEU A 64 5.58 1.90 3.79
N ARG A 65 4.86 2.41 4.79
CA ARG A 65 5.34 2.35 6.17
C ARG A 65 4.84 1.08 6.82
N VAL A 66 5.73 0.10 6.98
CA VAL A 66 5.44 -1.11 7.77
C VAL A 66 5.48 -0.76 9.26
N THR A 67 4.48 -1.25 10.01
CA THR A 67 4.34 -0.99 11.46
C THR A 67 4.32 -2.26 12.31
N GLY A 68 4.21 -3.43 11.69
CA GLY A 68 4.35 -4.71 12.37
C GLY A 68 3.90 -5.87 11.50
N THR A 69 4.02 -7.08 12.03
CA THR A 69 3.51 -8.31 11.43
C THR A 69 2.08 -8.59 11.86
N ILE A 70 1.34 -9.31 11.04
CA ILE A 70 0.04 -9.90 11.38
C ILE A 70 0.34 -11.33 11.81
N GLU A 71 0.01 -11.69 13.05
CA GLU A 71 0.11 -13.08 13.47
C GLU A 71 -0.87 -13.93 12.63
N PRO A 72 -0.42 -15.04 12.03
CA PRO A 72 -1.34 -15.97 11.41
C PRO A 72 -2.32 -16.46 12.49
N ARG A 73 -3.63 -16.36 12.23
CA ARG A 73 -4.66 -16.88 13.13
C ARG A 73 -4.33 -18.36 13.40
N LYS A 74 -3.94 -18.71 14.63
CA LYS A 74 -3.87 -20.12 15.04
C LYS A 74 -5.24 -20.73 14.75
N ALA A 75 -5.27 -21.71 13.86
CA ALA A 75 -6.47 -22.51 13.66
C ALA A 75 -6.85 -23.15 15.01
N PRO A 76 -8.15 -23.18 15.36
CA PRO A 76 -8.61 -23.79 16.61
C PRO A 76 -8.25 -25.27 16.69
#